data_AF-A0A523X7M0-F1
#
_entry.id   AF-A0A523X7M0-F1
#
_cell.length_a   1.000
_cell.length_b   1.000
_cell.length_c   1.000
_cell.angle_alpha   90.00
_cell.angle_beta   90.00
_cell.angle_gamma   90.00
#
_symmetry.space_group_name_H-M   'P 1'
#
loop_
_entity.id
_entity.type
_entity.pdbx_description
1 polymer ?
#
loop_
_entity_poly.entity_id
_entity_poly.type
_entity_poly.pdbx_seq_one_letter_code
_entity_poly.pdbx_strand_id
1 'polypeptide(L)' 'MEAEKKDDYYAVKTKHYNMFLVEGDEFRTMIEFYVDDVDVALQMCLADDCEILRWNERDHWLKHPEGFAFHLEQRKK' A
#
# COMPACT_ATOMS: atom_id res chain seq x y z
N MET A 1 4.10 -16.83 -3.42
CA MET A 1 4.03 -16.01 -2.19
C MET A 1 5.34 -16.22 -1.50
N GLU A 2 6.11 -15.16 -1.34
CA GLU A 2 7.44 -15.21 -0.73
C GLU A 2 7.41 -14.36 0.54
N ALA A 3 7.82 -14.97 1.65
CA ALA A 3 7.99 -14.29 2.92
C ALA A 3 9.50 -14.10 3.16
N GLU A 4 9.92 -12.85 3.30
CA GLU A 4 11.32 -12.48 3.52
C GLU A 4 11.43 -11.76 4.86
N LYS A 5 12.28 -12.27 5.75
CA LYS A 5 12.67 -11.56 6.98
C LYS A 5 13.92 -10.75 6.71
N LYS A 6 13.86 -9.45 6.95
CA LYS A 6 15.00 -8.54 7.07
C LYS A 6 15.17 -8.13 8.52
N ASP A 7 16.31 -7.51 8.83
CA ASP A 7 16.65 -7.14 10.21
C ASP A 7 15.59 -6.23 10.85
N ASP A 8 14.88 -5.41 10.06
CA ASP A 8 13.92 -4.40 10.56
C ASP A 8 12.46 -4.65 10.15
N TYR A 9 12.17 -5.65 9.31
CA TYR A 9 10.80 -5.94 8.86
C TYR A 9 10.59 -7.36 8.32
N TYR A 10 9.33 -7.80 8.36
CA TYR A 10 8.85 -8.96 7.61
C TYR A 10 8.11 -8.47 6.36
N ALA A 11 8.49 -8.98 5.19
CA ALA A 11 7.79 -8.69 3.95
C ALA A 11 7.06 -9.92 3.43
N VAL A 12 5.81 -9.74 3.03
CA VAL A 12 5.05 -10.67 2.19
C VAL A 12 4.93 -10.03 0.81
N LYS A 13 5.57 -10.65 -0.19
CA LYS A 13 5.55 -10.17 -1.57
C LYS A 13 4.67 -11.08 -2.42
N THR A 14 3.77 -10.45 -3.18
CA THR A 14 2.92 -11.13 -4.16
C THR A 14 3.01 -10.40 -5.50
N LYS A 15 2.38 -10.98 -6.54
CA LYS A 15 2.25 -10.30 -7.84
C LYS A 15 1.46 -8.98 -7.74
N HIS A 16 0.57 -8.87 -6.76
CA HIS A 16 -0.44 -7.81 -6.70
C HIS A 16 -0.17 -6.77 -5.62
N TYR A 17 0.57 -7.15 -4.59
CA TYR A 17 0.87 -6.26 -3.49
C TYR A 17 2.12 -6.70 -2.74
N ASN A 18 2.73 -5.75 -2.05
CA ASN A 18 3.65 -5.98 -0.98
C ASN A 18 3.02 -5.59 0.35
N MET A 19 3.29 -6.38 1.37
CA MET A 19 2.95 -6.05 2.74
C MET A 19 4.22 -6.12 3.58
N PHE A 20 4.47 -5.07 4.35
CA PHE A 20 5.60 -4.95 5.25
C PHE A 20 5.09 -4.82 6.69
N LEU A 21 5.58 -5.67 7.57
CA LEU A 21 5.44 -5.57 9.01
C LEU A 21 6.77 -5.05 9.54
N VAL A 22 6.83 -3.75 9.83
CA VAL A 22 8.04 -3.11 10.34
C VAL A 22 8.06 -3.25 11.86
N GLU A 23 9.19 -3.73 12.39
CA GLU A 23 9.39 -3.92 13.83
C GLU A 23 9.80 -2.56 14.46
N GLY A 24 9.10 -2.15 15.51
CA GLY A 24 9.29 -0.89 16.26
C GLY A 24 8.55 -0.94 17.59
N ASP A 25 8.40 0.18 18.32
CA ASP A 25 7.66 0.23 19.60
C ASP A 25 6.19 -0.23 19.45
N GLU A 26 5.62 -0.08 18.25
CA GLU A 26 4.37 -0.69 17.79
C GLU A 26 4.57 -1.24 16.37
N PHE A 27 3.91 -2.34 16.01
CA PHE A 27 3.93 -2.86 14.64
C PHE A 27 3.31 -1.85 13.68
N ARG A 28 4.08 -1.38 12.69
CA ARG A 28 3.55 -0.58 11.59
C ARG A 28 3.36 -1.47 10.38
N THR A 29 2.11 -1.67 9.97
CA THR A 29 1.79 -2.36 8.72
C THR A 29 1.78 -1.37 7.58
N MET A 30 2.61 -1.62 6.57
CA MET A 30 2.61 -0.89 5.31
C MET A 30 2.15 -1.83 4.20
N ILE A 31 1.12 -1.43 3.46
CA ILE A 31 0.59 -2.19 2.32
C ILE A 31 0.79 -1.35 1.07
N GLU A 32 1.37 -1.94 0.03
CA GLU A 32 1.55 -1.33 -1.29
C GLU A 32 0.85 -2.21 -2.32
N PHE A 33 -0.16 -1.67 -3.01
CA PHE A 33 -0.86 -2.36 -4.09
C PHE A 33 -0.29 -1.92 -5.45
N TYR A 34 0.04 -2.91 -6.28
CA TYR A 34 0.47 -2.67 -7.65
C TYR A 34 -0.73 -2.54 -8.58
N VAL A 35 -0.86 -1.38 -9.21
CA VAL A 35 -1.94 -1.05 -10.13
C VAL A 35 -1.38 -0.76 -11.52
N ASP A 36 -2.18 -0.99 -12.56
CA ASP A 36 -1.77 -0.69 -13.93
C ASP A 36 -1.93 0.80 -14.27
N ASP A 37 -2.91 1.46 -13.63
CA ASP A 37 -3.23 2.88 -13.77
C ASP A 37 -3.67 3.43 -12.41
N VAL A 38 -2.93 4.41 -11.89
CA VAL A 38 -3.14 4.96 -10.54
C VAL A 38 -4.36 5.87 -10.45
N ASP A 39 -4.73 6.54 -11.54
CA ASP A 39 -5.90 7.43 -11.57
C ASP A 39 -7.20 6.62 -11.58
N VAL A 40 -7.22 5.51 -12.34
CA VAL A 40 -8.35 4.57 -12.32
C VAL A 40 -8.50 3.93 -10.94
N ALA A 41 -7.40 3.50 -10.33
CA ALA A 41 -7.42 2.92 -8.98
C ALA A 41 -7.91 3.93 -7.93
N LEU A 42 -7.49 5.21 -8.02
CA LEU A 42 -7.99 6.26 -7.14
C LEU A 42 -9.51 6.38 -7.20
N GLN A 43 -10.09 6.42 -8.41
CA GLN A 43 -11.55 6.53 -8.56
C GLN A 43 -12.28 5.38 -7.90
N MET A 44 -11.75 4.15 -7.99
CA MET A 44 -12.33 2.98 -7.33
C MET A 44 -12.23 3.10 -5.81
N CYS A 45 -11.08 3.53 -5.27
CA CYS A 45 -10.91 3.73 -3.83
C CYS A 45 -11.84 4.83 -3.28
N LEU A 46 -11.99 5.94 -3.99
CA LEU A 46 -12.90 7.02 -3.59
C LEU A 46 -14.37 6.60 -3.63
N ALA A 47 -14.74 5.71 -4.56
CA ALA A 47 -16.09 5.13 -4.62
C ALA A 47 -16.38 4.17 -3.44
N ASP A 48 -15.34 3.70 -2.76
CA ASP A 48 -15.40 2.83 -1.57
C ASP A 48 -15.04 3.60 -0.29
N ASP A 49 -15.30 4.92 -0.28
CA ASP A 49 -15.13 5.82 0.86
C ASP A 49 -13.69 5.90 1.43
N CYS A 50 -12.66 5.58 0.63
CA CYS A 50 -11.28 5.78 1.05
C CYS A 50 -10.93 7.27 1.18
N GLU A 51 -10.18 7.62 2.21
CA GLU A 51 -9.68 8.98 2.44
C GLU A 51 -8.29 9.16 1.82
N ILE A 52 -8.07 10.26 1.10
CA ILE A 52 -6.74 10.63 0.60
C ILE A 52 -5.89 11.15 1.76
N LEU A 53 -4.82 10.44 2.08
CA LEU A 53 -3.82 10.90 3.06
C LEU A 53 -2.72 11.74 2.40
N ARG A 54 -2.29 11.34 1.20
CA ARG A 54 -1.29 12.05 0.39
C ARG A 54 -1.44 11.70 -1.08
N TRP A 55 -1.47 12.71 -1.96
CA TRP A 55 -1.53 12.49 -3.40
C TRP A 55 -0.62 13.48 -4.13
N ASN A 56 0.48 12.99 -4.69
CA ASN A 56 1.41 13.75 -5.52
C ASN A 56 2.14 12.80 -6.49
N GLU A 57 3.02 13.35 -7.33
CA GLU A 57 3.76 12.59 -8.38
C GLU A 57 4.56 11.37 -7.87
N ARG A 58 4.82 11.25 -6.57
CA ARG A 58 5.63 10.17 -5.98
C ARG A 58 4.90 9.34 -4.94
N ASP A 59 3.89 9.91 -4.30
CA ASP A 59 3.23 9.33 -3.13
C ASP A 59 1.72 9.29 -3.33
N HIS A 60 1.15 8.08 -3.37
CA HIS A 60 -0.29 7.82 -3.54
C HIS A 60 -0.85 7.07 -2.33
N TRP A 61 -1.02 7.76 -1.21
CA TRP A 61 -1.47 7.18 0.06
C TRP A 61 -2.94 7.43 0.33
N LEU A 62 -3.64 6.35 0.66
CA LEU A 62 -5.05 6.33 1.00
C LEU A 62 -5.25 5.63 2.35
N LYS A 63 -6.39 5.90 2.97
CA LYS A 63 -6.87 5.21 4.16
C LYS A 63 -8.21 4.56 3.86
N HIS A 64 -8.28 3.25 4.06
CA HIS A 64 -9.52 2.49 3.93
C HIS A 64 -10.47 2.81 5.11
N PRO A 65 -11.80 2.75 4.94
CA PRO A 65 -12.76 2.95 6.04
C PRO A 65 -12.54 2.04 7.26
N GLU A 66 -11.98 0.84 7.06
CA GLU A 66 -11.61 -0.08 8.15
C GLU A 66 -10.38 0.36 8.97
N GLY A 67 -9.76 1.48 8.59
CA GLY A 67 -8.76 2.17 9.40
C GLY A 67 -7.31 1.95 8.99
N PHE A 68 -7.02 1.05 8.05
CA PHE A 68 -5.66 0.83 7.56
C PHE A 68 -5.28 1.79 6.42
N ALA A 69 -4.01 2.18 6.40
CA ALA A 69 -3.44 2.99 5.32
C ALA A 69 -2.71 2.10 4.30
N PHE A 70 -2.77 2.48 3.02
CA PHE A 70 -2.10 1.77 1.94
C PHE A 70 -1.60 2.73 0.86
N HIS A 71 -0.60 2.27 0.11
CA HIS A 71 0.01 2.96 -1.01
C HIS A 71 -0.42 2.31 -2.33
N LEU A 72 -0.67 3.12 -3.36
CA LEU A 72 -0.84 2.65 -4.73
C LEU A 72 0.44 2.89 -5.53
N GLU A 73 1.03 1.82 -6.06
CA GLU A 73 2.22 1.89 -6.90
C GLU A 73 1.87 1.47 -8.33
N GLN A 74 2.09 2.36 -9.29
CA GLN A 74 1.83 2.03 -10.69
C GLN A 74 2.96 1.16 -11.25
N ARG A 75 2.60 0.04 -11.90
CA ARG A 75 3.59 -0.83 -12.54
C ARG A 75 4.32 -0.07 -13.65
N LYS A 76 5.65 -0.04 -13.56
CA LYS A 76 6.51 0.40 -14.67
C LYS A 76 6.41 -0.63 -15.79
N LYS A 77 5.90 -0.20 -16.94
CA LYS A 77 5.86 -1.02 -18.17
C LYS A 77 7.26 -1.27 -18.71
#